data_AF-A0A956J6G1-F1
#
_entry.id   AF-A0A956J6G1-F1
#
_cell.length_a   1.000
_cell.length_b   1.000
_cell.length_c   1.000
_cell.angle_alpha   90.00
_cell.angle_beta   90.00
_cell.angle_gamma   90.00
#
_symmetry.space_group_name_H-M   'P 1'
#
loop_
_entity.id
_entity.type
_entity.pdbx_description
1 polymer ?
#
loop_
_entity_poly.entity_id
_entity_poly.type
_entity_poly.pdbx_seq_one_letter_code
_entity_poly.pdbx_strand_id
1 'polypeptide(L)' 'MTQVIPTDVQTTKQSQSSIPSGEDMVLRANELLPTLKSRTAQADELRRLPDETVAEMKRLGFFRMLQPARWGGYEL' A
#
# COMPACT_ATOMS: atom_id res chain seq x y z
N MET A 1 -30.35 -21.32 -29.52
CA MET A 1 -29.54 -20.14 -29.88
C MET A 1 -28.89 -19.67 -28.60
N THR A 2 -27.67 -20.14 -28.32
CA THR A 2 -26.95 -19.86 -27.08
C THR A 2 -26.43 -18.42 -27.13
N GLN A 3 -27.05 -17.52 -26.36
CA GLN A 3 -26.51 -16.18 -26.16
C GLN A 3 -25.38 -16.29 -25.14
N VAL A 4 -24.16 -16.21 -25.67
CA VAL A 4 -22.91 -16.05 -24.91
C VAL A 4 -23.01 -14.70 -24.19
N ILE A 5 -22.99 -14.72 -22.85
CA ILE A 5 -22.93 -13.50 -22.05
C ILE A 5 -21.55 -12.87 -22.26
N PRO A 6 -21.44 -11.59 -22.62
CA PRO A 6 -20.16 -10.91 -22.68
C PRO A 6 -19.57 -10.75 -21.28
N THR A 7 -18.34 -11.23 -21.10
CA THR A 7 -17.46 -10.92 -19.96
C THR A 7 -17.08 -9.45 -20.05
N ASP A 8 -17.95 -8.58 -19.57
CA ASP A 8 -17.58 -7.20 -19.28
C ASP A 8 -16.98 -7.18 -17.88
N VAL A 9 -15.65 -7.10 -17.81
CA VAL A 9 -14.90 -6.83 -16.58
C VAL A 9 -15.28 -5.43 -16.15
N GLN A 10 -16.40 -5.31 -15.44
CA GLN A 10 -16.87 -4.07 -14.87
C GLN A 10 -15.80 -3.56 -13.90
N THR A 11 -15.02 -2.59 -14.37
CA THR A 11 -14.32 -1.60 -13.56
C THR A 11 -15.37 -0.88 -12.71
N THR A 12 -15.70 -1.49 -11.58
CA THR A 12 -16.65 -0.93 -10.61
C THR A 12 -15.87 0.02 -9.72
N LYS A 13 -15.88 1.28 -10.14
CA LYS A 13 -15.93 2.51 -9.33
C LYS A 13 -15.72 2.24 -7.83
N GLN A 14 -14.50 2.53 -7.35
CA GLN A 14 -14.06 2.41 -5.96
C GLN A 14 -15.11 2.96 -4.99
N SER A 15 -15.78 2.05 -4.30
CA SER A 15 -16.56 2.40 -3.11
C SER A 15 -15.57 2.71 -2.00
N GLN A 16 -15.70 3.88 -1.36
CA GLN A 16 -14.84 4.33 -0.27
C GLN A 16 -14.96 3.41 0.96
N SER A 17 -14.29 2.27 0.95
CA SER A 17 -13.88 1.60 2.19
C SER A 17 -12.71 2.38 2.77
N SER A 18 -12.79 2.76 4.04
CA SER A 18 -11.72 3.46 4.77
C SER A 18 -10.45 2.60 4.93
N ILE A 19 -10.58 1.29 4.70
CA ILE A 19 -9.52 0.29 4.76
C ILE A 19 -9.02 0.01 3.33
N PRO A 20 -7.72 0.21 3.03
CA PRO A 20 -7.12 -0.15 1.74
C PRO A 20 -7.17 -1.66 1.51
N SER A 21 -7.27 -2.10 0.25
CA SER A 21 -7.09 -3.50 -0.11
C SER A 21 -5.60 -3.90 -0.08
N GLY A 22 -5.32 -5.21 -0.10
CA GLY A 22 -3.95 -5.72 -0.25
C GLY A 22 -3.30 -5.26 -1.56
N GLU A 23 -4.06 -5.20 -2.66
CA GLU A 23 -3.58 -4.70 -3.95
C GLU A 23 -3.18 -3.22 -3.87
N ASP A 24 -3.98 -2.39 -3.18
CA ASP A 24 -3.64 -0.98 -2.95
C ASP A 24 -2.31 -0.82 -2.18
N MET A 25 -2.06 -1.70 -1.21
CA MET A 25 -0.80 -1.68 -0.44
C MET A 25 0.40 -2.09 -1.28
N VAL A 26 0.24 -3.05 -2.20
CA VAL A 26 1.28 -3.43 -3.16
C VAL A 26 1.58 -2.28 -4.13
N LEU A 27 0.57 -1.58 -4.62
CA LEU A 27 0.75 -0.40 -5.47
C LEU A 27 1.55 0.69 -4.74
N ARG A 28 1.17 1.03 -3.49
CA ARG A 28 1.92 1.99 -2.66
C ARG A 28 3.38 1.57 -2.43
N ALA A 29 3.63 0.27 -2.27
CA ALA A 29 4.99 -0.23 -2.08
C ALA A 29 5.84 -0.05 -3.35
N ASN A 30 5.26 -0.30 -4.52
CA ASN A 30 5.93 -0.08 -5.80
C ASN A 30 6.23 1.41 -6.04
N GLU A 31 5.31 2.30 -5.67
CA GLU A 31 5.52 3.75 -5.74
C GLU A 31 6.61 4.24 -4.79
N LEU A 32 6.73 3.63 -3.60
CA LEU A 32 7.74 3.98 -2.61
C LEU A 32 9.15 3.45 -2.96
N LEU A 33 9.24 2.37 -3.73
CA LEU A 33 10.49 1.70 -4.10
C LEU A 33 11.58 2.65 -4.66
N PRO A 34 11.33 3.53 -5.65
CA PRO A 34 12.36 4.46 -6.15
C PRO A 34 12.88 5.42 -5.07
N THR A 35 12.02 5.89 -4.18
CA THR A 35 12.41 6.76 -3.06
C THR A 35 13.27 6.04 -2.04
N LEU A 36 13.00 4.76 -1.76
CA LEU A 36 13.87 3.96 -0.89
C LEU A 36 15.25 3.77 -1.52
N LYS A 37 15.30 3.50 -2.83
CA LYS A 37 16.57 3.34 -3.56
C LYS A 37 17.42 4.60 -3.53
N SER A 38 16.82 5.79 -3.64
CA SER A 38 17.58 7.05 -3.58
C SER A 38 18.15 7.33 -2.18
N ARG A 39 17.57 6.74 -1.13
CA ARG A 39 17.97 6.95 0.28
C ARG A 39 18.97 5.92 0.81
N THR A 40 19.38 4.93 0.02
CA THR A 40 20.29 3.87 0.49
C THR A 40 21.59 4.42 1.07
N ALA A 41 22.26 5.36 0.38
CA ALA A 41 23.51 5.94 0.86
C ALA A 41 23.35 6.68 2.19
N GLN A 42 22.25 7.41 2.37
CA GLN A 42 21.90 8.09 3.62
C GLN A 42 21.67 7.06 4.75
N ALA A 43 20.98 5.96 4.46
CA ALA A 43 20.74 4.90 5.44
C ALA A 43 22.05 4.21 5.88
N ASP A 44 22.98 4.00 4.94
CA ASP A 44 24.29 3.41 5.21
C ASP A 44 25.13 4.31 6.13
N GLU A 45 25.17 5.61 5.85
CA GLU A 45 25.87 6.61 6.67
C GLU A 45 25.28 6.70 8.08
N LEU A 46 23.95 6.74 8.18
CA LEU A 46 23.25 6.83 9.47
C LEU A 46 23.28 5.52 10.27
N ARG A 47 23.59 4.38 9.62
CA ARG A 47 23.51 3.03 10.19
C ARG A 47 22.12 2.70 10.75
N ARG A 48 21.09 3.33 10.20
CA ARG A 48 19.67 3.15 10.52
C ARG A 48 18.80 3.66 9.38
N LEU A 49 17.50 3.36 9.43
CA LEU A 49 16.56 3.98 8.51
C LEU A 49 16.49 5.50 8.73
N PRO A 50 16.54 6.30 7.65
CA PRO A 50 16.23 7.73 7.70
C PRO A 50 14.83 7.98 8.26
N ASP A 51 14.66 9.06 9.03
CA ASP A 51 13.38 9.39 9.68
C ASP A 51 12.26 9.65 8.66
N GLU A 52 12.61 10.26 7.54
CA GLU A 52 11.77 10.46 6.36
C GLU A 52 11.21 9.14 5.78
N THR A 53 11.98 8.06 5.78
CA THR A 53 11.51 6.75 5.33
C THR A 53 10.46 6.19 6.28
N VAL A 54 10.72 6.26 7.59
CA VAL A 54 9.74 5.81 8.60
C VAL A 54 8.47 6.66 8.55
N ALA A 55 8.61 7.97 8.39
CA ALA A 55 7.48 8.89 8.27
C ALA A 55 6.62 8.59 7.04
N GLU A 56 7.23 8.32 5.88
CA GLU A 56 6.53 7.93 4.66
C GLU A 56 5.80 6.60 4.84
N MET A 57 6.48 5.58 5.37
CA MET A 57 5.85 4.28 5.62
C MET A 57 4.66 4.37 6.58
N LYS A 58 4.76 5.23 7.59
CA LYS A 58 3.66 5.50 8.54
C LYS A 58 2.50 6.21 7.86
N ARG A 59 2.76 7.21 7.01
CA ARG A 59 1.74 7.92 6.22
C ARG A 59 1.03 7.00 5.24
N LEU A 60 1.77 6.13 4.56
CA LEU A 60 1.21 5.16 3.60
C LEU A 60 0.46 4.01 4.29
N GLY A 61 0.61 3.87 5.61
CA GLY A 61 -0.17 2.96 6.43
C GLY A 61 0.39 1.54 6.52
N PHE A 62 1.65 1.30 6.14
CA PHE A 62 2.26 -0.03 6.20
C PHE A 62 2.25 -0.65 7.59
N PHE A 63 2.45 0.16 8.64
CA PHE A 63 2.42 -0.32 10.02
C PHE A 63 1.02 -0.68 10.55
N ARG A 64 -0.04 -0.36 9.79
CA ARG A 64 -1.44 -0.66 10.15
C ARG A 64 -2.00 -1.90 9.44
N MET A 65 -1.26 -2.48 8.49
CA MET A 65 -1.75 -3.61 7.67
C MET A 65 -2.24 -4.79 8.52
N LEU A 66 -1.37 -5.32 9.38
CA LEU A 66 -1.63 -6.52 10.17
C LEU A 66 -2.24 -6.20 11.55
N GLN A 67 -2.55 -4.94 11.80
CA GLN A 67 -3.11 -4.51 13.08
C GLN A 67 -4.63 -4.80 13.10
N PRO A 68 -5.20 -5.25 14.23
CA PRO A 68 -6.63 -5.44 14.35
C PRO A 68 -7.44 -4.14 14.13
N ALA A 69 -8.62 -4.26 13.54
CA ALA A 69 -9.50 -3.15 13.18
C ALA A 69 -9.97 -2.38 14.41
N ARG A 70 -10.15 -3.06 15.55
CA ARG A 70 -10.48 -2.43 16.85
C ARG A 70 -9.42 -1.41 17.31
N TRP A 71 -8.20 -1.50 16.80
CA TRP A 71 -7.12 -0.55 17.08
C TRP A 71 -6.83 0.39 15.89
N GLY A 72 -7.71 0.43 14.89
CA GLY A 72 -7.55 1.25 13.68
C GLY A 72 -6.60 0.66 12.63
N GLY A 73 -6.36 -0.65 12.67
CA GLY A 73 -5.63 -1.38 11.64
C GLY A 73 -6.51 -1.85 10.48
N TYR A 74 -5.90 -2.52 9.50
CA TYR A 74 -6.56 -2.92 8.25
C TYR A 74 -6.97 -4.41 8.21
N GLU A 75 -6.45 -5.25 9.12
CA GLU A 75 -6.71 -6.70 9.12
C GLU A 75 -6.51 -7.36 7.74
N LEU A 76 -5.44 -6.95 7.04
CA LEU A 76 -5.05 -7.49 5.73
C LEU A 76 -4.23 -8.78 5.84
#